data_AF-A0A6J7K690-F1
#
_entry.id   AF-A0A6J7K690-F1
#
_cell.length_a   1.000
_cell.length_b   1.000
_cell.length_c   1.000
_cell.angle_alpha   90.00
_cell.angle_beta   90.00
_cell.angle_gamma   90.00
#
_symmetry.space_group_name_H-M   'P 1'
#
loop_
_entity.id
_entity.type
_entity.pdbx_description
1 polymer ?
#
loop_
_entity_poly.entity_id
_entity_poly.type
_entity_poly.pdbx_seq_one_letter_code
_entity_poly.pdbx_strand_id
1 'polypeptide(L)'
;MHRSRRIISVATAVAILVGGLAAPAALAADPEPTTSPSAQTTPDAVDSAADTGAAVDDEVGAEARAKAAVEALRVREWGYARGFGAARDTKGAMLSLYRGKWFVKKADDRRRCILKRESRADYKAVSVGGKYRGAYQMSRPLMRGAAWMMMKEVRAEMGPKGVAIVKDLFTTKSHLWNRYWQDRAFWTIWSKGEGRSHWRSDVYNC
;
A
#
# COMPACT_ATOMS: atom_id res chain seq x y z
N MET A 1 -5.69 10.81 54.01
CA MET A 1 -6.42 9.54 54.21
C MET A 1 -6.28 8.68 52.96
N HIS A 2 -5.48 7.62 53.05
CA HIS A 2 -5.24 6.64 51.98
C HIS A 2 -6.44 5.71 51.82
N ARG A 3 -6.85 5.38 50.59
CA ARG A 3 -7.59 4.14 50.33
C ARG A 3 -7.00 3.34 49.16
N SER A 4 -6.49 2.20 49.59
CA SER A 4 -5.92 1.03 48.97
C SER A 4 -6.27 0.70 47.52
N ARG A 5 -5.19 0.42 46.78
CA ARG A 5 -5.14 -0.43 45.59
C ARG A 5 -5.51 -1.86 45.97
N ARG A 6 -6.40 -2.51 45.21
CA ARG A 6 -6.51 -3.97 45.19
C ARG A 6 -5.93 -4.48 43.88
N ILE A 7 -4.77 -5.12 44.02
CA ILE A 7 -4.08 -5.87 42.97
C ILE A 7 -4.73 -7.25 42.98
N ILE A 8 -5.32 -7.67 41.86
CA ILE A 8 -5.74 -9.05 41.65
C ILE A 8 -4.71 -9.66 40.69
N SER A 9 -3.75 -10.37 41.26
CA SER A 9 -2.86 -11.28 40.55
C SER A 9 -3.63 -12.56 40.24
N VAL A 10 -3.85 -12.87 38.96
CA VAL A 10 -4.22 -14.23 38.54
C VAL A 10 -2.99 -14.84 37.91
N ALA A 11 -2.46 -15.84 38.59
CA ALA A 11 -1.33 -16.63 38.20
C ALA A 11 -1.78 -17.84 37.36
N THR A 12 -0.93 -18.19 36.40
CA THR A 12 -0.65 -19.55 35.87
C THR A 12 -1.75 -20.33 35.13
N ALA A 13 -1.47 -20.63 33.86
CA ALA A 13 -1.15 -21.99 33.43
C ALA A 13 -0.49 -21.94 32.04
N VAL A 14 0.81 -22.27 32.00
CA VAL A 14 1.55 -22.52 30.76
C VAL A 14 1.37 -24.01 30.44
N ALA A 15 0.70 -24.33 29.34
CA ALA A 15 0.69 -25.67 28.78
C ALA A 15 1.77 -25.74 27.70
N ILE A 16 2.86 -26.43 28.02
CA ILE A 16 3.94 -26.79 27.10
C ILE A 16 3.43 -27.99 26.28
N LEU A 17 3.23 -27.80 24.98
CA LEU A 17 3.08 -28.88 24.02
C LEU A 17 4.40 -29.01 23.24
N VAL A 18 5.20 -29.99 23.64
CA VAL A 18 6.33 -30.53 22.87
C VAL A 18 5.75 -31.58 21.92
N GLY A 19 6.04 -31.44 20.62
CA GLY A 19 5.66 -32.46 19.65
C GLY A 19 6.20 -32.18 18.25
N GLY A 20 7.32 -32.83 17.91
CA GLY A 20 7.61 -33.32 16.56
C GLY A 20 8.27 -32.37 15.57
N LEU A 21 9.61 -32.30 15.60
CA LEU A 21 10.42 -32.04 14.41
C LEU A 21 10.42 -33.27 13.50
N ALA A 22 10.10 -33.10 12.21
CA ALA A 22 10.67 -33.91 11.13
C ALA A 22 10.42 -33.27 9.76
N ALA A 23 11.48 -32.70 9.18
CA ALA A 23 11.75 -32.53 7.75
C ALA A 23 13.26 -32.23 7.62
N PRO A 24 13.93 -32.31 6.46
CA PRO A 24 13.57 -32.89 5.15
C PRO A 24 14.67 -33.82 4.58
N ALA A 25 14.42 -34.59 3.53
CA ALA A 25 15.50 -35.11 2.65
C ALA A 25 14.98 -35.62 1.30
N ALA A 26 15.37 -34.94 0.22
CA ALA A 26 15.66 -35.43 -1.15
C ALA A 26 15.82 -34.16 -2.02
N LEU A 27 17.01 -33.56 -2.14
CA LEU A 27 18.03 -33.82 -3.17
C LEU A 27 17.43 -34.13 -4.56
N ALA A 28 17.50 -33.13 -5.45
CA ALA A 28 18.34 -33.10 -6.68
C ALA A 28 17.52 -33.48 -7.92
N ALA A 29 17.64 -32.89 -9.11
CA ALA A 29 18.50 -31.88 -9.69
C ALA A 29 17.78 -31.27 -10.92
N ASP A 30 17.99 -29.99 -11.19
CA ASP A 30 17.75 -29.38 -12.50
C ASP A 30 18.85 -29.78 -13.49
N PRO A 31 18.51 -29.91 -14.79
CA PRO A 31 19.42 -29.49 -15.83
C PRO A 31 18.81 -28.40 -16.74
N GLU A 32 19.39 -27.21 -16.71
CA GLU A 32 19.44 -26.29 -17.86
C GLU A 32 20.60 -26.71 -18.82
N PRO A 33 20.94 -25.93 -19.88
CA PRO A 33 20.29 -25.93 -21.17
C PRO A 33 21.31 -26.24 -22.30
N THR A 34 20.89 -26.97 -23.33
CA THR A 34 21.75 -27.21 -24.50
C THR A 34 21.83 -25.96 -25.37
N THR A 35 23.05 -25.49 -25.60
CA THR A 35 23.41 -24.36 -26.47
C THR A 35 24.06 -24.90 -27.77
N SER A 36 23.92 -24.13 -28.87
CA SER A 36 24.83 -24.03 -30.06
C SER A 36 24.21 -24.45 -31.42
N PRO A 37 24.75 -24.00 -32.58
CA PRO A 37 24.46 -22.70 -33.22
C PRO A 37 24.27 -22.83 -34.77
N SER A 38 24.23 -21.67 -35.47
CA SER A 38 24.23 -21.45 -36.94
C SER A 38 22.85 -21.14 -37.53
N ALA A 39 22.67 -20.19 -38.45
CA ALA A 39 23.62 -19.56 -39.36
C ALA A 39 23.26 -18.09 -39.61
N GLN A 40 24.30 -17.31 -39.91
CA GLN A 40 24.19 -15.98 -40.52
C GLN A 40 23.82 -16.12 -41.99
N THR A 41 22.89 -15.29 -42.45
CA THR A 41 22.81 -14.86 -43.85
C THR A 41 22.36 -13.40 -43.87
N THR A 42 23.23 -12.55 -44.40
CA THR A 42 22.92 -11.29 -45.06
C THR A 42 23.69 -11.30 -46.39
N PRO A 43 23.50 -10.36 -47.32
CA PRO A 43 22.49 -9.29 -47.41
C PRO A 43 21.74 -9.31 -48.75
N ASP A 44 20.65 -8.55 -48.89
CA ASP A 44 20.45 -7.77 -50.11
C ASP A 44 19.58 -6.55 -49.81
N ALA A 45 20.11 -5.40 -50.20
CA ALA A 45 19.48 -4.10 -50.09
C ALA A 45 18.57 -3.89 -51.31
N VAL A 46 17.34 -3.43 -51.06
CA VAL A 46 16.59 -2.63 -52.03
C VAL A 46 16.01 -1.40 -51.36
N ASP A 47 16.09 -0.36 -52.16
CA ASP A 47 15.99 1.07 -51.96
C ASP A 47 14.62 1.58 -51.46
N SER A 48 14.70 2.77 -50.84
CA SER A 48 13.70 3.84 -50.84
C SER A 48 12.33 3.60 -50.20
N ALA A 49 12.11 4.26 -49.05
CA ALA A 49 11.36 5.52 -49.04
C ALA A 49 11.34 6.07 -47.61
N ALA A 50 11.53 7.39 -47.48
CA ALA A 50 11.37 8.11 -46.24
C ALA A 50 9.96 7.89 -45.67
N ASP A 51 9.85 7.13 -44.57
CA ASP A 51 8.69 7.17 -43.71
C ASP A 51 9.00 8.09 -42.52
N THR A 52 8.65 9.36 -42.69
CA THR A 52 8.58 10.32 -41.57
C THR A 52 7.23 10.21 -40.82
N GLY A 53 6.46 9.13 -41.01
CA GLY A 53 5.19 8.87 -40.32
C GLY A 53 5.30 8.01 -39.05
N ALA A 54 6.26 7.08 -38.98
CA ALA A 54 6.36 6.12 -37.86
C ALA A 54 6.50 6.74 -36.46
N ALA A 55 7.17 7.90 -36.32
CA ALA A 55 7.39 8.50 -35.00
C ALA A 55 6.12 9.14 -34.40
N VAL A 56 5.20 9.63 -35.23
CA VAL A 56 4.00 10.35 -34.75
C VAL A 56 2.93 9.37 -34.28
N ASP A 57 2.80 8.23 -34.96
CA ASP A 57 1.84 7.18 -34.60
C ASP A 57 2.20 6.44 -33.30
N ASP A 58 3.50 6.27 -33.02
CA ASP A 58 3.98 5.71 -31.76
C ASP A 58 3.75 6.66 -30.57
N GLU A 59 3.91 7.97 -30.76
CA GLU A 59 3.64 8.98 -29.73
C GLU A 59 2.15 9.13 -29.43
N VAL A 60 1.30 9.20 -30.45
CA VAL A 60 -0.17 9.23 -30.30
C VAL A 60 -0.66 7.93 -29.64
N GLY A 61 -0.08 6.79 -30.03
CA GLY A 61 -0.34 5.51 -29.40
C GLY A 61 0.11 5.45 -27.93
N ALA A 62 1.26 6.02 -27.59
CA ALA A 62 1.76 6.11 -26.22
C ALA A 62 0.87 6.98 -25.33
N GLU A 63 0.42 8.14 -25.84
CA GLU A 63 -0.50 9.03 -25.11
C GLU A 63 -1.86 8.35 -24.86
N ALA A 64 -2.42 7.68 -25.86
CA ALA A 64 -3.67 6.94 -25.71
C ALA A 64 -3.56 5.83 -24.66
N ARG A 65 -2.46 5.04 -24.67
CA ARG A 65 -2.18 4.02 -23.66
C ARG A 65 -2.01 4.61 -22.27
N ALA A 66 -1.34 5.76 -22.15
CA ALA A 66 -1.18 6.47 -20.88
C ALA A 66 -2.53 6.94 -20.32
N LYS A 67 -3.39 7.54 -21.16
CA LYS A 67 -4.76 7.94 -20.77
C LYS A 67 -5.60 6.75 -20.32
N ALA A 68 -5.55 5.65 -21.07
CA ALA A 68 -6.25 4.41 -20.70
C ALA A 68 -5.76 3.84 -19.36
N ALA A 69 -4.45 3.86 -19.11
CA ALA A 69 -3.87 3.42 -17.85
C ALA A 69 -4.31 4.30 -16.67
N VAL A 70 -4.36 5.63 -16.85
CA VAL A 70 -4.86 6.58 -15.83
C VAL A 70 -6.33 6.31 -15.52
N GLU A 71 -7.17 6.09 -16.54
CA GLU A 71 -8.58 5.78 -16.33
C GLU A 71 -8.78 4.43 -15.64
N ALA A 72 -8.01 3.40 -16.03
CA ALA A 72 -8.05 2.10 -15.36
C ALA A 72 -7.66 2.20 -13.87
N LEU A 73 -6.66 3.02 -13.53
CA LEU A 73 -6.30 3.31 -12.14
C LEU A 73 -7.43 4.03 -11.40
N ARG A 74 -8.06 5.02 -12.04
CA ARG A 74 -9.20 5.75 -11.48
C ARG A 74 -10.37 4.82 -11.15
N VAL A 75 -10.76 3.97 -12.10
CA VAL A 75 -11.85 2.99 -11.92
C VAL A 75 -11.53 2.02 -10.78
N ARG A 76 -10.31 1.48 -10.76
CA ARG A 76 -9.83 0.58 -9.70
C ARG A 76 -9.91 1.25 -8.32
N GLU A 77 -9.36 2.45 -8.18
CA GLU A 77 -9.36 3.17 -6.89
C GLU A 77 -10.75 3.62 -6.48
N TRP A 78 -11.63 3.94 -7.42
CA TRP A 78 -13.03 4.20 -7.12
C TRP A 78 -13.75 2.95 -6.56
N GLY A 79 -13.40 1.75 -7.04
CA GLY A 79 -13.85 0.49 -6.43
C GLY A 79 -13.37 0.37 -4.98
N TYR A 80 -12.08 0.59 -4.73
CA TYR A 80 -11.51 0.49 -3.39
C TYR A 80 -12.01 1.58 -2.43
N ALA A 81 -12.21 2.81 -2.89
CA ALA A 81 -12.77 3.91 -2.12
C ALA A 81 -14.14 3.57 -1.52
N ARG A 82 -14.96 2.83 -2.27
CA ARG A 82 -16.27 2.32 -1.84
C ARG A 82 -16.20 1.02 -1.04
N GLY A 83 -15.00 0.49 -0.78
CA GLY A 83 -14.80 -0.72 0.02
C GLY A 83 -14.95 -2.02 -0.74
N PHE A 84 -14.86 -2.03 -2.07
CA PHE A 84 -14.90 -3.27 -2.85
C PHE A 84 -13.53 -3.98 -2.91
N GLY A 85 -13.54 -5.28 -3.22
CA GLY A 85 -12.33 -6.07 -3.45
C GLY A 85 -11.36 -6.05 -2.27
N ALA A 86 -10.07 -5.85 -2.59
CA ALA A 86 -8.98 -5.84 -1.61
C ALA A 86 -9.10 -4.77 -0.50
N ALA A 87 -9.97 -3.78 -0.66
CA ALA A 87 -10.21 -2.78 0.39
C ALA A 87 -10.95 -3.34 1.62
N ARG A 88 -11.59 -4.52 1.49
CA ARG A 88 -12.24 -5.27 2.58
C ARG A 88 -11.24 -6.01 3.47
N ASP A 89 -10.07 -6.33 2.92
CA ASP A 89 -9.02 -6.97 3.70
C ASP A 89 -8.39 -5.95 4.66
N THR A 90 -8.31 -6.35 5.92
CA THR A 90 -7.87 -5.50 7.03
C THR A 90 -6.62 -6.05 7.72
N LYS A 91 -6.02 -7.11 7.18
CA LYS A 91 -4.82 -7.73 7.72
C LYS A 91 -3.71 -7.78 6.67
N GLY A 92 -2.49 -7.95 7.17
CA GLY A 92 -1.34 -8.22 6.32
C GLY A 92 -0.66 -6.98 5.77
N ALA A 93 0.66 -7.09 5.63
CA ALA A 93 1.51 -6.04 5.09
C ALA A 93 1.55 -6.16 3.56
N MET A 94 0.44 -5.83 2.92
CA MET A 94 0.26 -5.92 1.48
C MET A 94 0.62 -4.61 0.77
N LEU A 95 0.80 -4.64 -0.55
CA LEU A 95 1.07 -3.45 -1.39
C LEU A 95 -0.02 -2.39 -1.27
N SER A 96 0.34 -1.11 -1.32
CA SER A 96 -0.65 -0.05 -1.16
C SER A 96 -1.76 -0.10 -2.20
N LEU A 97 -3.01 0.10 -1.75
CA LEU A 97 -4.17 0.22 -2.64
C LEU A 97 -4.27 1.60 -3.30
N TYR A 98 -3.63 2.62 -2.72
CA TYR A 98 -3.56 3.96 -3.32
C TYR A 98 -2.31 4.09 -4.21
N ARG A 99 -2.50 4.64 -5.41
CA ARG A 99 -1.51 4.85 -6.47
C ARG A 99 -1.57 6.26 -7.07
N GLY A 100 -2.28 7.18 -6.41
CA GLY A 100 -2.37 8.59 -6.82
C GLY A 100 -1.08 9.38 -6.59
N LYS A 101 -1.19 10.72 -6.64
CA LYS A 101 -0.07 11.67 -6.71
C LYS A 101 1.02 11.48 -5.65
N TRP A 102 0.62 11.08 -4.43
CA TRP A 102 1.55 10.99 -3.29
C TRP A 102 2.22 9.62 -3.16
N PHE A 103 1.79 8.63 -3.94
CA PHE A 103 2.35 7.30 -3.90
C PHE A 103 3.79 7.29 -4.42
N VAL A 104 4.71 6.68 -3.66
CA VAL A 104 6.11 6.50 -4.08
C VAL A 104 6.45 5.01 -4.07
N LYS A 105 6.54 4.40 -5.26
CA LYS A 105 6.79 2.95 -5.42
C LYS A 105 8.00 2.47 -4.60
N LYS A 106 9.12 3.19 -4.69
CA LYS A 106 10.38 2.85 -3.99
C LYS A 106 10.27 2.92 -2.46
N ALA A 107 9.27 3.60 -1.92
CA ALA A 107 9.04 3.72 -0.48
C ALA A 107 7.95 2.77 0.05
N ASP A 108 7.31 1.96 -0.80
CA ASP A 108 6.22 1.08 -0.35
C ASP A 108 6.74 -0.02 0.60
N ASP A 109 7.98 -0.47 0.43
CA ASP A 109 8.62 -1.42 1.34
C ASP A 109 8.77 -0.83 2.75
N ARG A 110 9.22 0.43 2.83
CA ARG A 110 9.28 1.19 4.07
C ARG A 110 7.89 1.37 4.69
N ARG A 111 6.87 1.69 3.89
CA ARG A 111 5.49 1.74 4.38
C ARG A 111 5.06 0.41 5.00
N ARG A 112 5.35 -0.72 4.35
CA ARG A 112 5.02 -2.06 4.87
C ARG A 112 5.78 -2.38 6.16
N CYS A 113 7.03 -1.95 6.29
CA CYS A 113 7.78 -2.01 7.55
C CYS A 113 7.07 -1.23 8.67
N ILE A 114 6.71 0.04 8.40
CA ILE A 114 5.98 0.89 9.35
C ILE A 114 4.66 0.21 9.76
N LEU A 115 3.87 -0.26 8.79
CA LEU A 115 2.60 -0.94 9.03
C LEU A 115 2.74 -2.17 9.95
N LYS A 116 3.79 -2.97 9.76
CA LYS A 116 4.09 -4.13 10.63
C LYS A 116 4.50 -3.69 12.03
N ARG A 117 5.37 -2.68 12.14
CA ARG A 117 5.84 -2.16 13.43
C ARG A 117 4.71 -1.54 14.25
N GLU A 118 3.92 -0.68 13.63
CA GLU A 118 2.89 0.11 14.30
C GLU A 118 1.71 -0.76 14.77
N SER A 119 1.30 -1.75 13.98
CA SER A 119 0.06 -2.47 14.28
C SER A 119 0.09 -3.97 14.00
N ARG A 120 1.25 -4.56 13.70
CA ARG A 120 1.35 -5.92 13.12
C ARG A 120 0.53 -6.05 11.84
N ALA A 121 0.49 -4.98 11.04
CA ALA A 121 -0.26 -4.88 9.80
C ALA A 121 -1.78 -5.09 9.96
N ASP A 122 -2.32 -4.69 11.10
CA ASP A 122 -3.75 -4.70 11.39
C ASP A 122 -4.37 -3.32 11.18
N TYR A 123 -5.24 -3.20 10.18
CA TYR A 123 -5.98 -1.98 9.86
C TYR A 123 -7.09 -1.67 10.87
N LYS A 124 -7.45 -2.62 11.73
CA LYS A 124 -8.42 -2.44 12.82
C LYS A 124 -7.77 -2.14 14.17
N ALA A 125 -6.43 -2.08 14.24
CA ALA A 125 -5.71 -1.90 15.50
C ALA A 125 -6.07 -0.58 16.20
N VAL A 126 -6.05 -0.64 17.53
CA VAL A 126 -6.25 0.50 18.42
C VAL A 126 -5.21 0.40 19.52
N SER A 127 -4.46 1.48 19.75
CA SER A 127 -3.45 1.51 20.82
C SER A 127 -4.10 1.33 22.19
N VAL A 128 -3.30 0.94 23.17
CA VAL A 128 -3.67 1.08 24.59
C VAL A 128 -4.07 2.56 24.84
N GLY A 129 -5.22 2.77 25.49
CA GLY A 129 -5.81 4.10 25.70
C GLY A 129 -6.51 4.73 24.48
N GLY A 130 -6.50 4.07 23.31
CA GLY A 130 -7.27 4.49 22.13
C GLY A 130 -6.84 5.81 21.48
N LYS A 131 -5.63 6.29 21.77
CA LYS A 131 -5.07 7.52 21.21
C LYS A 131 -4.69 7.37 19.74
N TYR A 132 -4.11 6.22 19.37
CA TYR A 132 -3.64 5.91 18.03
C TYR A 132 -4.44 4.76 17.43
N ARG A 133 -4.74 4.85 16.14
CA ARG A 133 -5.73 3.97 15.49
C ARG A 133 -5.34 3.64 14.05
N GLY A 134 -5.74 2.45 13.63
CA GLY A 134 -5.51 1.92 12.30
C GLY A 134 -4.10 1.36 12.12
N ALA A 135 -3.79 0.96 10.89
CA ALA A 135 -2.56 0.24 10.60
C ALA A 135 -1.29 1.08 10.78
N TYR A 136 -1.44 2.40 10.69
CA TYR A 136 -0.35 3.36 10.81
C TYR A 136 -0.31 4.07 12.17
N GLN A 137 -1.13 3.60 13.13
CA GLN A 137 -1.25 4.18 14.47
C GLN A 137 -1.32 5.72 14.47
N MET A 138 -2.20 6.25 13.63
CA MET A 138 -2.36 7.70 13.50
C MET A 138 -3.27 8.27 14.59
N SER A 139 -2.95 9.48 15.06
CA SER A 139 -3.78 10.21 16.02
C SER A 139 -5.01 10.83 15.35
N ARG A 140 -6.07 11.10 16.11
CA ARG A 140 -7.29 11.73 15.56
C ARG A 140 -7.02 13.07 14.84
N PRO A 141 -6.21 14.00 15.37
CA PRO A 141 -5.88 15.24 14.65
C PRO A 141 -5.15 14.99 13.32
N LEU A 142 -4.18 14.07 13.31
CA LEU A 142 -3.42 13.74 12.11
C LEU A 142 -4.33 13.17 11.01
N MET A 143 -5.25 12.26 11.38
CA MET A 143 -6.23 11.70 10.44
C MET A 143 -7.14 12.76 9.84
N ARG A 144 -7.62 13.71 10.65
CA ARG A 144 -8.47 14.81 10.16
C ARG A 144 -7.69 15.73 9.23
N GLY A 145 -6.44 16.05 9.55
CA GLY A 145 -5.56 16.82 8.67
C GLY A 145 -5.36 16.13 7.31
N ALA A 146 -5.07 14.83 7.32
CA ALA A 146 -4.94 14.03 6.11
C ALA A 146 -6.24 14.00 5.29
N ALA A 147 -7.39 13.78 5.94
CA ALA A 147 -8.71 13.83 5.27
C ALA A 147 -8.95 15.18 4.58
N TRP A 148 -8.61 16.29 5.24
CA TRP A 148 -8.72 17.62 4.65
C TRP A 148 -7.80 17.78 3.43
N MET A 149 -6.54 17.34 3.53
CA MET A 149 -5.58 17.40 2.42
C MET A 149 -6.04 16.56 1.21
N MET A 150 -6.68 15.41 1.44
CA MET A 150 -7.19 14.54 0.38
C MET A 150 -8.35 15.16 -0.43
N MET A 151 -9.10 16.13 0.12
CA MET A 151 -10.33 16.65 -0.48
C MET A 151 -10.17 17.15 -1.92
N LYS A 152 -9.08 17.90 -2.20
CA LYS A 152 -8.85 18.49 -3.54
C LYS A 152 -8.62 17.40 -4.58
N GLU A 153 -7.77 16.43 -4.26
CA GLU A 153 -7.41 15.34 -5.16
C GLU A 153 -8.61 14.39 -5.36
N VAL A 154 -9.32 14.03 -4.29
CA VAL A 154 -10.53 13.20 -4.37
C VAL A 154 -11.61 13.87 -5.21
N ARG A 155 -11.77 15.21 -5.12
CA ARG A 155 -12.73 15.92 -5.97
C ARG A 155 -12.39 15.76 -7.45
N ALA A 156 -11.13 15.84 -7.83
CA ALA A 156 -10.69 15.67 -9.21
C ALA A 156 -10.88 14.22 -9.70
N GLU A 157 -10.50 13.24 -8.88
CA GLU A 157 -10.50 11.81 -9.23
C GLU A 157 -11.88 11.14 -9.11
N MET A 158 -12.71 11.56 -8.16
CA MET A 158 -13.93 10.82 -7.78
C MET A 158 -15.17 11.71 -7.72
N GLY A 159 -15.02 13.00 -8.01
CA GLY A 159 -16.12 13.95 -8.06
C GLY A 159 -16.83 14.13 -6.71
N PRO A 160 -18.08 14.64 -6.72
CA PRO A 160 -18.85 14.91 -5.50
C PRO A 160 -19.07 13.68 -4.62
N LYS A 161 -19.22 12.48 -5.21
CA LYS A 161 -19.43 11.24 -4.46
C LYS A 161 -18.20 10.86 -3.63
N GLY A 162 -16.99 10.99 -4.18
CA GLY A 162 -15.77 10.77 -3.41
C GLY A 162 -15.60 11.80 -2.29
N VAL A 163 -15.92 13.07 -2.56
CA VAL A 163 -15.87 14.13 -1.55
C VAL A 163 -16.82 13.84 -0.38
N ALA A 164 -18.01 13.28 -0.64
CA ALA A 164 -18.92 12.86 0.42
C ALA A 164 -18.28 11.80 1.33
N ILE A 165 -17.62 10.79 0.75
CA ILE A 165 -16.90 9.77 1.53
C ILE A 165 -15.82 10.41 2.41
N VAL A 166 -14.99 11.30 1.86
CA VAL A 166 -13.93 11.98 2.64
C VAL A 166 -14.51 12.84 3.76
N LYS A 167 -15.67 13.47 3.53
CA LYS A 167 -16.36 14.21 4.60
C LYS A 167 -16.75 13.29 5.76
N ASP A 168 -17.23 12.09 5.47
CA ASP A 168 -17.55 11.10 6.50
C ASP A 168 -16.30 10.61 7.24
N LEU A 169 -15.13 10.62 6.60
CA LEU A 169 -13.87 10.29 7.26
C LEU A 169 -13.50 11.29 8.38
N PHE A 170 -13.95 12.55 8.34
CA PHE A 170 -13.64 13.52 9.41
C PHE A 170 -14.19 13.11 10.78
N THR A 171 -15.33 12.43 10.80
CA THR A 171 -16.02 12.00 12.01
C THR A 171 -15.78 10.52 12.31
N THR A 172 -15.43 9.73 11.30
CA THR A 172 -15.14 8.31 11.43
C THR A 172 -13.74 8.08 12.02
N LYS A 173 -13.62 7.20 13.02
CA LYS A 173 -12.32 6.80 13.59
C LYS A 173 -11.50 6.01 12.54
N SER A 174 -10.20 6.27 12.39
CA SER A 174 -9.38 5.69 11.31
C SER A 174 -9.35 4.17 11.23
N HIS A 175 -9.35 3.45 12.36
CA HIS A 175 -9.45 1.98 12.35
C HIS A 175 -10.76 1.45 11.72
N LEU A 176 -11.79 2.28 11.55
CA LEU A 176 -13.02 1.92 10.85
C LEU A 176 -12.95 2.22 9.35
N TRP A 177 -11.98 3.05 8.92
CA TRP A 177 -11.77 3.30 7.51
C TRP A 177 -11.33 2.01 6.81
N ASN A 178 -11.77 1.83 5.57
CA ASN A 178 -11.26 0.74 4.75
C ASN A 178 -9.75 0.93 4.50
N ARG A 179 -9.12 -0.15 4.04
CA ARG A 179 -7.67 -0.17 3.80
C ARG A 179 -7.21 0.91 2.84
N TYR A 180 -7.97 1.19 1.79
CA TYR A 180 -7.63 2.20 0.79
C TYR A 180 -7.54 3.61 1.38
N TRP A 181 -8.49 4.01 2.22
CA TRP A 181 -8.46 5.34 2.82
C TRP A 181 -7.34 5.50 3.85
N GLN A 182 -6.98 4.44 4.59
CA GLN A 182 -5.82 4.47 5.48
C GLN A 182 -4.51 4.59 4.69
N ASP A 183 -4.38 3.82 3.60
CA ASP A 183 -3.22 3.89 2.71
C ASP A 183 -3.08 5.27 2.05
N ARG A 184 -4.18 5.82 1.53
CA ARG A 184 -4.19 7.16 0.93
C ARG A 184 -3.80 8.23 1.94
N ALA A 185 -4.32 8.14 3.17
CA ALA A 185 -3.95 9.05 4.25
C ALA A 185 -2.46 8.96 4.58
N PHE A 186 -1.91 7.74 4.69
CA PHE A 186 -0.47 7.54 4.90
C PHE A 186 0.34 8.25 3.82
N TRP A 187 0.04 8.02 2.54
CA TRP A 187 0.82 8.63 1.45
C TRP A 187 0.68 10.15 1.39
N THR A 188 -0.53 10.65 1.68
CA THR A 188 -0.80 12.09 1.79
C THR A 188 0.04 12.74 2.88
N ILE A 189 0.16 12.10 4.05
CA ILE A 189 1.02 12.58 5.14
C ILE A 189 2.50 12.40 4.79
N TRP A 190 2.87 11.24 4.25
CA TRP A 190 4.25 10.93 3.87
C TRP A 190 4.81 11.99 2.91
N SER A 191 3.99 12.50 1.99
CA SER A 191 4.30 13.63 1.09
C SER A 191 5.69 13.49 0.47
N LYS A 192 5.89 12.40 -0.30
CA LYS A 192 7.19 12.07 -0.93
C LYS A 192 8.39 11.99 0.03
N GLY A 193 8.16 11.80 1.33
CA GLY A 193 9.18 11.64 2.36
C GLY A 193 9.31 12.83 3.31
N GLU A 194 8.63 13.95 3.05
CA GLU A 194 8.63 15.13 3.94
C GLU A 194 8.01 14.80 5.30
N GLY A 195 6.94 14.01 5.33
CA GLY A 195 6.24 13.61 6.56
C GLY A 195 6.80 12.39 7.26
N ARG A 196 8.00 11.91 6.91
CA ARG A 196 8.59 10.68 7.47
C ARG A 196 8.77 10.72 8.99
N SER A 197 8.95 11.90 9.56
CA SER A 197 9.14 12.10 11.00
C SER A 197 7.94 11.65 11.84
N HIS A 198 6.74 11.58 11.26
CA HIS A 198 5.54 11.05 11.93
C HIS A 198 5.66 9.57 12.34
N TRP A 199 6.56 8.82 11.69
CA TRP A 199 6.80 7.40 11.96
C TRP A 199 8.28 7.12 12.25
N ARG A 200 9.02 8.12 12.76
CA ARG A 200 10.38 7.88 13.23
C ARG A 200 10.32 7.05 14.52
N SER A 201 11.17 6.04 14.61
CA SER A 201 11.39 5.24 15.81
C SER A 201 12.89 5.08 16.00
N ASP A 202 13.35 5.23 17.24
CA ASP A 202 14.76 5.05 17.59
C ASP A 202 15.12 3.57 17.87
N VAL A 203 14.11 2.69 17.89
CA VAL A 203 14.25 1.27 18.29
C VAL A 203 14.10 0.32 17.10
N TYR A 204 13.23 0.65 16.14
CA TYR A 204 12.99 -0.17 14.95
C TYR A 204 13.11 0.66 13.68
N ASN A 205 14.20 0.42 12.95
CA ASN A 205 14.53 1.16 11.73
C ASN A 205 13.67 0.67 10.55
N CYS A 206 12.65 1.48 10.25
CA CYS A 206 12.10 1.65 8.92
C CYS A 206 12.60 3.03 8.44
#